data_AF-X0RXW1-F1
#
_entry.id   AF-X0RXW1-F1
#
_cell.length_a   1.000
_cell.length_b   1.000
_cell.length_c   1.000
_cell.angle_alpha   90.00
_cell.angle_beta   90.00
_cell.angle_gamma   90.00
#
_symmetry.space_group_name_H-M   'P 1'
#
loop_
_entity.id
_entity.type
_entity.pdbx_description
1 polymer ?
#
loop_
_entity_poly.entity_id
_entity_poly.type
_entity_poly.pdbx_seq_one_letter_code
_entity_poly.pdbx_strand_id
1 'polypeptide(L)'
;ANVDDQLLLWVDGDVVEFDDTTYDAEALYGSRDDIVPRSSSTEPGDLAPCRIAGRGAKFVVTGLRVYRDKYYIADENVAGPRQPITDYQRGAAPMAHLDHERGSHHTMPAFLSDPAAWRVFARRRFYDYELNDDQFFVLGDNSPASKDGRLWEPDHRHYVERKLMIGKALFVYWPHSWDRVPGLGIPLPFFPNFGDMRLVR
;
A
#
# COMPACT_ATOMS: atom_id res chain seq x y z
N ALA A 1 4.07 -8.29 0.22
CA ALA A 1 3.55 -8.73 -1.08
C ALA A 1 4.56 -8.28 -2.11
N ASN A 2 5.11 -9.21 -2.88
CA ASN A 2 5.96 -8.89 -4.00
C ASN A 2 5.05 -8.84 -5.22
N VAL A 3 4.62 -7.65 -5.63
CA VAL A 3 3.53 -7.48 -6.60
C VAL A 3 4.01 -7.54 -8.05
N ASP A 4 5.32 -7.45 -8.26
CA ASP A 4 6.01 -7.44 -9.54
C ASP A 4 6.74 -8.77 -9.82
N ASP A 5 6.59 -9.76 -8.95
CA ASP A 5 7.26 -11.06 -8.97
C ASP A 5 8.78 -10.97 -9.23
N GLN A 6 9.44 -9.95 -8.66
CA GLN A 6 10.87 -9.69 -8.86
C GLN A 6 11.65 -9.64 -7.53
N LEU A 7 12.89 -10.13 -7.52
CA LEU A 7 13.82 -10.00 -6.40
C LEU A 7 15.03 -9.18 -6.83
N LEU A 8 15.25 -8.05 -6.18
CA LEU A 8 16.37 -7.15 -6.45
C LEU A 8 17.37 -7.17 -5.30
N LEU A 9 18.67 -7.24 -5.62
CA LEU A 9 19.75 -6.97 -4.66
C LEU A 9 20.40 -5.64 -5.01
N TRP A 10 20.60 -4.81 -4.00
CA TRP A 10 21.36 -3.58 -4.11
C TRP A 10 22.62 -3.69 -3.26
N VAL A 11 23.77 -3.34 -3.82
CA VAL A 11 25.06 -3.25 -3.11
C VAL A 11 25.61 -1.86 -3.33
N ASP A 12 25.83 -1.12 -2.24
CA ASP A 12 26.39 0.24 -2.26
C ASP A 12 25.65 1.24 -3.17
N GLY A 13 24.35 1.01 -3.39
CA GLY A 13 23.49 1.87 -4.22
C GLY A 13 23.34 1.41 -5.67
N ASP A 14 24.02 0.32 -6.06
CA ASP A 14 23.93 -0.26 -7.39
C ASP A 14 23.12 -1.56 -7.36
N VAL A 15 22.25 -1.75 -8.35
CA VAL A 15 21.53 -3.02 -8.55
C VAL A 15 22.51 -4.07 -9.03
N VAL A 16 22.55 -5.22 -8.36
CA VAL A 16 23.30 -6.38 -8.80
C VAL A 16 22.44 -7.16 -9.78
N GLU A 17 22.88 -7.25 -11.04
CA GLU A 17 22.25 -8.09 -12.05
C GLU A 17 22.52 -9.57 -11.77
N PHE A 18 21.47 -10.39 -11.83
CA PHE A 18 21.54 -11.83 -11.84
C PHE A 18 20.83 -12.35 -13.09
N ASP A 19 21.19 -13.57 -13.52
CA ASP A 19 20.59 -14.20 -14.70
C ASP A 19 19.07 -14.44 -14.54
N ASP A 20 18.57 -14.61 -13.32
CA ASP A 20 17.16 -14.85 -13.02
C ASP A 20 16.73 -14.12 -11.73
N THR A 21 16.10 -12.97 -11.89
CA THR A 21 15.57 -12.15 -10.78
C THR A 21 14.04 -12.08 -10.76
N THR A 22 13.38 -12.60 -11.79
CA THR A 22 11.92 -12.62 -11.90
C THR A 22 11.42 -14.04 -11.73
N TYR A 23 10.26 -14.23 -11.16
CA TYR A 23 9.67 -15.56 -11.03
C TYR A 23 8.21 -15.55 -11.45
N ASP A 24 7.67 -16.71 -11.81
CA ASP A 24 6.25 -16.86 -12.02
C ASP A 24 5.61 -17.30 -10.69
N ALA A 25 4.91 -16.36 -10.04
CA ALA A 25 4.26 -16.62 -8.77
C ALA A 25 3.16 -17.68 -8.89
N GLU A 26 2.44 -17.73 -10.01
CA GLU A 26 1.40 -18.73 -10.23
C GLU A 26 2.01 -20.11 -10.45
N ALA A 27 3.10 -20.21 -11.21
CA ALA A 27 3.82 -21.47 -11.36
C ALA A 27 4.40 -21.98 -10.03
N LEU A 28 4.87 -21.09 -9.15
CA LEU A 28 5.45 -21.45 -7.85
C LEU A 28 4.40 -21.81 -6.79
N TYR A 29 3.29 -21.07 -6.75
CA TYR A 29 2.29 -21.19 -5.67
C TYR A 29 0.98 -21.84 -6.11
N GLY A 30 0.82 -22.15 -7.40
CA GLY A 30 -0.38 -22.71 -8.01
C GLY A 30 -1.43 -21.64 -8.35
N SER A 31 -1.74 -20.77 -7.39
CA SER A 31 -2.63 -19.62 -7.58
C SER A 31 -2.15 -18.43 -6.75
N ARG A 32 -2.35 -17.22 -7.26
CA ARG A 32 -2.15 -15.99 -6.48
C ARG A 32 -3.06 -15.90 -5.26
N ASP A 33 -4.24 -16.51 -5.32
CA ASP A 33 -5.17 -16.58 -4.19
C ASP A 33 -4.60 -17.40 -3.03
N ASP A 34 -3.66 -18.30 -3.31
CA ASP A 34 -2.99 -19.13 -2.30
C ASP A 34 -1.77 -18.43 -1.67
N ILE A 35 -1.40 -17.24 -2.16
CA ILE A 35 -0.36 -16.37 -1.58
C ILE A 35 -0.95 -15.57 -0.41
N VAL A 36 -1.38 -16.30 0.61
CA VAL A 36 -1.79 -15.76 1.90
C VAL A 36 -0.69 -15.93 2.93
N PRO A 37 -0.57 -15.02 3.91
CA PRO A 37 0.33 -15.19 5.04
C PRO A 37 0.11 -16.54 5.76
N ARG A 38 1.20 -17.20 6.17
CA ARG A 38 1.24 -18.54 6.75
C ARG A 38 1.99 -18.55 8.07
N SER A 39 1.54 -19.39 8.99
CA SER A 39 2.23 -19.66 10.25
C SER A 39 1.86 -21.06 10.74
N SER A 40 2.69 -21.65 11.60
CA SER A 40 2.40 -22.91 12.27
C SER A 40 2.92 -22.89 13.72
N SER A 41 2.56 -23.92 14.49
CA SER A 41 3.06 -24.08 15.87
C SER A 41 4.57 -24.33 15.95
N THR A 42 5.19 -24.79 14.86
CA THR A 42 6.63 -25.08 14.79
C THR A 42 7.42 -24.03 14.02
N GLU A 43 6.76 -23.23 13.18
CA GLU A 43 7.36 -22.22 12.32
C GLU A 43 6.53 -20.93 12.38
N PRO A 44 7.05 -19.83 12.97
CA PRO A 44 6.28 -18.60 13.10
C PRO A 44 5.87 -18.00 11.74
N GLY A 45 6.58 -18.32 10.65
CA GLY A 45 6.23 -17.86 9.30
C GLY A 45 6.09 -16.34 9.22
N ASP A 46 4.96 -15.87 8.69
CA ASP A 46 4.62 -14.45 8.52
C ASP A 46 4.28 -13.72 9.83
N LEU A 47 4.30 -14.41 10.98
CA LEU A 47 4.32 -13.73 12.29
C LEU A 47 5.71 -13.22 12.67
N ALA A 48 6.77 -13.72 12.03
CA ALA A 48 8.10 -13.17 12.20
C ALA A 48 8.27 -11.91 11.33
N PRO A 49 8.87 -10.81 11.85
CA PRO A 49 9.00 -9.56 11.09
C PRO A 49 9.84 -9.69 9.81
N CYS A 50 10.82 -10.61 9.81
CA CYS A 50 11.60 -11.02 8.65
C CYS A 50 12.39 -12.30 9.00
N ARG A 51 12.90 -13.01 7.98
CA ARG A 51 13.83 -14.14 8.14
C ARG A 51 15.04 -13.92 7.24
N ILE A 52 16.24 -14.11 7.81
CA ILE A 52 17.50 -14.09 7.07
C ILE A 52 18.16 -15.44 7.24
N ALA A 53 18.56 -16.06 6.14
CA ALA A 53 19.28 -17.32 6.12
C ALA A 53 20.43 -17.22 5.12
N GLY A 54 21.49 -18.01 5.31
CA GLY A 54 22.50 -18.20 4.28
C GLY A 54 23.05 -19.61 4.27
N ARG A 55 23.52 -20.02 3.10
CA ARG A 55 24.04 -21.35 2.83
C ARG A 55 25.46 -21.22 2.31
N GLY A 56 26.41 -21.90 2.93
CA GLY A 56 27.82 -21.83 2.54
C GLY A 56 28.50 -20.48 2.81
N ALA A 57 27.86 -19.58 3.56
CA ALA A 57 28.37 -18.25 3.88
C ALA A 57 28.36 -18.00 5.39
N LYS A 58 29.36 -17.24 5.86
CA LYS A 58 29.38 -16.65 7.21
C LYS A 58 29.24 -15.15 7.05
N PHE A 59 28.24 -14.56 7.68
CA PHE A 59 27.99 -13.12 7.61
C PHE A 59 27.42 -12.61 8.93
N VAL A 60 27.53 -11.30 9.12
CA VAL A 60 26.89 -10.55 10.20
C VAL A 60 25.98 -9.51 9.53
N VAL A 61 24.72 -9.45 9.97
CA VAL A 61 23.78 -8.42 9.51
C VAL A 61 23.70 -7.33 10.56
N THR A 62 23.95 -6.09 10.17
CA THR A 62 23.77 -4.91 11.03
C THR A 62 22.90 -3.87 10.33
N GLY A 63 22.13 -3.10 11.10
CA GLY A 63 21.32 -2.00 10.55
C GLY A 63 20.16 -2.43 9.64
N LEU A 64 19.62 -3.65 9.83
CA LEU A 64 18.49 -4.14 9.04
C LEU A 64 17.30 -3.17 9.10
N ARG A 65 16.78 -2.81 7.92
CA ARG A 65 15.56 -2.01 7.77
C ARG A 65 14.55 -2.80 6.95
N VAL A 66 13.34 -2.93 7.47
CA VAL A 66 12.22 -3.56 6.76
C VAL A 66 11.31 -2.45 6.27
N TYR A 67 11.17 -2.35 4.96
CA TYR A 67 10.23 -1.45 4.30
C TYR A 67 9.01 -2.26 3.87
N ARG A 68 7.85 -1.60 3.83
CA ARG A 68 6.62 -2.18 3.28
C ARG A 68 6.13 -1.30 2.16
N ASP A 69 5.64 -1.93 1.11
CA ASP A 69 4.94 -1.20 0.07
C ASP A 69 3.56 -0.75 0.54
N LYS A 70 3.10 0.31 -0.08
CA LYS A 70 1.71 0.72 -0.07
C LYS A 70 1.09 0.26 -1.38
N TYR A 71 -0.14 -0.19 -1.32
CA TYR A 71 -0.89 -0.60 -2.50
C TYR A 71 -2.22 0.14 -2.57
N TYR A 72 -2.76 0.28 -3.78
CA TYR A 72 -4.05 0.88 -4.00
C TYR A 72 -5.16 -0.12 -3.66
N ILE A 73 -6.11 0.33 -2.85
CA ILE A 73 -7.22 -0.49 -2.36
C ILE A 73 -8.22 -0.64 -3.51
N ALA A 74 -8.56 -1.88 -3.85
CA ALA A 74 -9.62 -2.19 -4.80
C ALA A 74 -10.98 -1.99 -4.12
N ASP A 75 -11.63 -0.86 -4.40
CA ASP A 75 -12.99 -0.58 -3.95
C ASP A 75 -13.76 0.09 -5.09
N GLU A 76 -15.08 0.08 -4.98
CA GLU A 76 -15.98 0.78 -5.89
C GLU A 76 -16.97 1.61 -5.07
N ASN A 77 -17.56 2.64 -5.68
CA ASN A 77 -18.58 3.43 -5.02
C ASN A 77 -19.87 2.60 -4.88
N VAL A 78 -20.08 2.01 -3.71
CA VAL A 78 -21.33 1.30 -3.39
C VAL A 78 -22.27 2.25 -2.67
N ALA A 79 -23.50 2.39 -3.16
CA ALA A 79 -24.54 3.18 -2.51
C ALA A 79 -24.82 2.62 -1.09
N GLY A 80 -24.55 3.40 -0.05
CA GLY A 80 -24.72 2.95 1.34
C GLY A 80 -24.14 3.93 2.38
N PRO A 81 -24.29 3.64 3.68
CA PRO A 81 -23.70 4.45 4.74
C PRO A 81 -22.18 4.58 4.57
N ARG A 82 -21.59 5.64 5.15
CA ARG A 82 -20.15 5.99 5.08
C ARG A 82 -19.27 4.85 5.60
N GLN A 83 -18.99 3.87 4.74
CA GLN A 83 -18.07 2.79 5.04
C GLN A 83 -16.63 3.20 4.68
N PRO A 84 -15.63 2.66 5.39
CA PRO A 84 -14.24 2.89 5.02
C PRO A 84 -13.95 2.33 3.62
N ILE A 85 -13.04 2.99 2.91
CA ILE A 85 -12.50 2.47 1.65
C ILE A 85 -11.69 1.22 1.97
N THR A 86 -12.10 0.07 1.44
CA THR A 86 -11.51 -1.23 1.77
C THR A 86 -11.65 -2.22 0.63
N ASP A 87 -10.70 -3.14 0.48
CA ASP A 87 -10.70 -4.24 -0.49
C ASP A 87 -11.24 -5.55 0.11
N TYR A 88 -11.53 -5.57 1.40
CA TYR A 88 -12.26 -6.67 2.03
C TYR A 88 -13.71 -6.71 1.55
N GLN A 89 -14.29 -7.92 1.56
CA GLN A 89 -15.72 -8.10 1.28
C GLN A 89 -16.57 -7.40 2.35
N ARG A 90 -17.48 -6.51 1.91
CA ARG A 90 -18.43 -5.83 2.81
C ARG A 90 -19.35 -6.86 3.47
N GLY A 91 -19.68 -6.69 4.75
CA GLY A 91 -20.53 -7.61 5.50
C GLY A 91 -19.89 -8.97 5.84
N ALA A 92 -18.63 -9.21 5.49
CA ALA A 92 -17.83 -10.35 5.95
C ALA A 92 -16.74 -9.90 6.92
N ALA A 93 -16.27 -10.78 7.82
CA ALA A 93 -15.10 -10.48 8.64
C ALA A 93 -13.88 -10.16 7.74
N PRO A 94 -13.03 -9.17 8.08
CA PRO A 94 -13.03 -8.40 9.33
C PRO A 94 -14.02 -7.21 9.32
N MET A 95 -14.65 -6.88 8.19
CA MET A 95 -15.51 -5.71 8.04
C MET A 95 -16.86 -5.83 8.76
N ALA A 96 -17.44 -7.03 8.83
CA ALA A 96 -18.73 -7.28 9.50
C ALA A 96 -18.76 -6.82 10.97
N HIS A 97 -17.60 -6.88 11.65
CA HIS A 97 -17.47 -6.49 13.07
C HIS A 97 -17.18 -4.99 13.26
N LEU A 98 -16.88 -4.26 12.18
CA LEU A 98 -16.71 -2.80 12.22
C LEU A 98 -18.04 -2.06 12.03
N ASP A 99 -19.07 -2.74 11.51
CA ASP A 99 -20.40 -2.17 11.24
C ASP A 99 -21.35 -2.21 12.46
N HIS A 100 -21.04 -2.98 13.52
CA HIS A 100 -21.90 -3.09 14.71
C HIS A 100 -21.35 -2.32 15.93
N GLU A 101 -22.23 -1.46 16.46
CA GLU A 101 -22.05 -0.57 17.60
C GLU A 101 -21.13 -1.08 18.74
N ARG A 102 -20.15 -0.24 19.10
CA ARG A 102 -19.63 -0.02 20.47
C ARG A 102 -19.22 -1.21 21.37
N GLY A 103 -18.98 -2.43 20.89
CA GLY A 103 -18.72 -3.54 21.83
C GLY A 103 -17.80 -4.69 21.42
N SER A 104 -17.65 -4.99 20.13
CA SER A 104 -16.84 -6.13 19.68
C SER A 104 -15.61 -5.65 18.91
N HIS A 105 -14.72 -4.99 19.64
CA HIS A 105 -13.36 -4.71 19.16
C HIS A 105 -12.54 -6.01 19.08
N HIS A 106 -12.80 -6.87 18.10
CA HIS A 106 -11.65 -7.48 17.43
C HIS A 106 -10.97 -6.34 16.70
N THR A 107 -10.08 -5.64 17.40
CA THR A 107 -9.33 -4.53 16.84
C THR A 107 -8.61 -5.05 15.59
N MET A 108 -8.40 -4.21 14.58
CA MET A 108 -7.55 -4.57 13.44
C MET A 108 -6.25 -5.27 13.88
N PRO A 109 -5.56 -4.84 14.97
CA PRO A 109 -4.49 -5.61 15.60
C PRO A 109 -4.81 -7.07 15.96
N ALA A 110 -5.95 -7.36 16.59
CA ALA A 110 -6.34 -8.73 16.94
C ALA A 110 -6.55 -9.59 15.69
N PHE A 111 -7.26 -9.06 14.68
CA PHE A 111 -7.43 -9.72 13.38
C PHE A 111 -6.07 -9.97 12.69
N LEU A 112 -5.20 -8.96 12.66
CA LEU A 112 -3.86 -9.06 12.07
C LEU A 112 -2.91 -9.97 12.88
N SER A 113 -3.27 -10.37 14.10
CA SER A 113 -2.47 -11.28 14.94
C SER A 113 -2.99 -12.72 14.93
N ASP A 114 -4.09 -13.01 14.22
CA ASP A 114 -4.69 -14.34 14.13
C ASP A 114 -4.55 -14.95 12.71
N PRO A 115 -3.59 -15.86 12.50
CA PRO A 115 -3.42 -16.55 11.22
C PRO A 115 -4.65 -17.32 10.74
N ALA A 116 -5.53 -17.78 11.65
CA ALA A 116 -6.75 -18.47 11.26
C ALA A 116 -7.73 -17.55 10.53
N ALA A 117 -7.65 -16.23 10.76
CA ALA A 117 -8.48 -15.22 10.12
C ALA A 117 -7.96 -14.77 8.73
N TRP A 118 -6.71 -15.08 8.38
CA TRP A 118 -6.03 -14.55 7.19
C TRP A 118 -6.51 -15.11 5.85
N ARG A 119 -7.39 -16.12 5.85
CA ARG A 119 -8.06 -16.59 4.63
C ARG A 119 -8.86 -15.50 3.92
N VAL A 120 -9.22 -14.42 4.62
CA VAL A 120 -9.86 -13.26 3.99
C VAL A 120 -8.97 -12.57 2.95
N PHE A 121 -7.64 -12.65 3.07
CA PHE A 121 -6.72 -12.00 2.13
C PHE A 121 -6.77 -12.60 0.72
N ALA A 122 -7.15 -13.89 0.60
CA ALA A 122 -7.41 -14.59 -0.66
C ALA A 122 -8.70 -14.12 -1.35
N ARG A 123 -9.55 -13.36 -0.64
CA ARG A 123 -10.85 -12.88 -1.14
C ARG A 123 -10.90 -11.37 -1.24
N ARG A 124 -9.74 -10.71 -1.24
CA ARG A 124 -9.67 -9.28 -1.51
C ARG A 124 -10.17 -9.04 -2.91
N ARG A 125 -10.91 -7.95 -3.06
CA ARG A 125 -11.45 -7.54 -4.35
C ARG A 125 -10.33 -7.18 -5.30
N PHE A 126 -10.56 -7.42 -6.58
CA PHE A 126 -9.78 -6.89 -7.68
C PHE A 126 -10.78 -6.31 -8.69
N TYR A 127 -10.33 -5.32 -9.46
CA TYR A 127 -11.13 -4.71 -10.50
C TYR A 127 -10.26 -4.49 -11.73
N ASP A 128 -10.80 -4.86 -12.88
CA ASP A 128 -10.21 -4.55 -14.17
C ASP A 128 -10.87 -3.30 -14.73
N TYR A 129 -10.03 -2.35 -15.14
CA TYR A 129 -10.46 -1.09 -15.72
C TYR A 129 -9.97 -1.00 -17.16
N GLU A 130 -10.88 -1.10 -18.12
CA GLU A 130 -10.53 -0.86 -19.52
C GLU A 130 -10.33 0.64 -19.77
N LEU A 131 -9.29 0.98 -20.52
CA LEU A 131 -8.94 2.35 -20.89
C LEU A 131 -8.68 2.42 -22.39
N ASN A 132 -9.17 3.48 -23.03
CA ASN A 132 -8.76 3.86 -24.38
C ASN A 132 -7.53 4.81 -24.33
N ASP A 133 -6.87 5.03 -25.47
CA ASP A 133 -5.61 5.81 -25.60
C ASP A 133 -5.60 7.22 -24.96
N ASP A 134 -6.77 7.85 -24.86
CA ASP A 134 -6.97 9.20 -24.29
C ASP A 134 -7.66 9.19 -22.93
N GLN A 135 -7.61 8.07 -22.22
CA GLN A 135 -8.23 7.87 -20.91
C GLN A 135 -7.17 7.53 -19.87
N PHE A 136 -7.27 8.18 -18.73
CA PHE A 136 -6.31 8.04 -17.64
C PHE A 136 -7.01 7.58 -16.37
N PHE A 137 -6.64 6.42 -15.86
CA PHE A 137 -7.04 5.99 -14.53
C PHE A 137 -6.18 6.73 -13.49
N VAL A 138 -6.80 7.56 -12.66
CA VAL A 138 -6.09 8.39 -11.68
C VAL A 138 -6.47 7.98 -10.26
N LEU A 139 -5.45 7.89 -9.41
CA LEU A 139 -5.54 7.44 -8.03
C LEU A 139 -4.82 8.42 -7.12
N GLY A 140 -5.30 8.59 -5.90
CA GLY A 140 -4.62 9.40 -4.88
C GLY A 140 -3.78 8.53 -3.96
N ASP A 141 -2.53 8.95 -3.70
CA ASP A 141 -1.56 8.23 -2.86
C ASP A 141 -2.11 7.78 -1.49
N ASN A 142 -3.00 8.59 -0.91
CA ASN A 142 -3.72 8.22 0.31
C ASN A 142 -4.96 7.39 -0.05
N SER A 143 -4.71 6.19 -0.56
CA SER A 143 -5.70 5.26 -1.08
C SER A 143 -6.96 5.10 -0.20
N PRO A 144 -6.87 4.94 1.15
CA PRO A 144 -8.05 4.82 2.03
C PRO A 144 -8.85 6.13 2.24
N ALA A 145 -8.36 7.26 1.75
CA ALA A 145 -8.94 8.58 1.97
C ALA A 145 -8.97 9.43 0.68
N SER A 146 -8.99 8.77 -0.48
CA SER A 146 -9.02 9.40 -1.79
C SER A 146 -10.30 9.03 -2.53
N LYS A 147 -11.10 10.04 -2.91
CA LYS A 147 -12.26 9.87 -3.81
C LYS A 147 -11.79 10.04 -5.27
N ASP A 148 -11.18 9.00 -5.80
CA ASP A 148 -10.55 8.97 -7.13
C ASP A 148 -11.25 8.02 -8.09
N GLY A 149 -10.61 7.64 -9.21
CA GLY A 149 -11.21 6.88 -10.31
C GLY A 149 -11.92 5.59 -9.90
N ARG A 150 -11.55 5.02 -8.75
CA ARG A 150 -12.23 3.86 -8.14
C ARG A 150 -13.65 4.16 -7.64
N LEU A 151 -13.87 5.39 -7.18
CA LEU A 151 -15.01 5.76 -6.33
C LEU A 151 -15.88 6.87 -6.93
N TRP A 152 -15.66 7.26 -8.17
CA TRP A 152 -16.58 8.16 -8.86
C TRP A 152 -17.92 7.44 -9.11
N GLU A 153 -19.00 8.21 -9.15
CA GLU A 153 -20.36 7.64 -9.27
C GLU A 153 -20.52 6.86 -10.58
N PRO A 154 -21.41 5.87 -10.68
CA PRO A 154 -21.53 5.00 -11.85
C PRO A 154 -21.78 5.75 -13.18
N ASP A 155 -22.45 6.91 -13.10
CA ASP A 155 -22.67 7.81 -14.25
C ASP A 155 -21.41 8.63 -14.63
N HIS A 156 -20.37 8.53 -13.80
CA HIS A 156 -19.05 9.12 -13.98
C HIS A 156 -18.04 8.00 -14.25
N ARG A 157 -17.38 8.12 -15.40
CA ARG A 157 -16.43 7.13 -15.89
C ARG A 157 -15.23 7.02 -14.94
N HIS A 158 -14.64 5.83 -14.75
CA HIS A 158 -13.47 5.60 -13.86
C HIS A 158 -12.18 6.31 -14.30
N TYR A 159 -12.22 7.10 -15.38
CA TYR A 159 -11.06 7.72 -15.99
C TYR A 159 -11.25 9.22 -16.20
N VAL A 160 -10.13 9.91 -16.35
CA VAL A 160 -10.06 11.28 -16.83
C VAL A 160 -9.74 11.28 -18.32
N GLU A 161 -10.49 12.03 -19.13
CA GLU A 161 -10.15 12.21 -20.55
C GLU A 161 -8.93 13.14 -20.70
N ARG A 162 -8.07 12.89 -21.70
CA ARG A 162 -6.87 13.70 -21.99
C ARG A 162 -7.15 15.21 -21.99
N LYS A 163 -8.29 15.62 -22.56
CA LYS A 163 -8.69 17.04 -22.67
C LYS A 163 -8.91 17.74 -21.32
N LEU A 164 -9.09 16.97 -20.24
CA LEU A 164 -9.23 17.48 -18.88
C LEU A 164 -7.89 17.54 -18.14
N MET A 165 -6.82 16.97 -18.70
CA MET A 165 -5.48 17.02 -18.10
C MET A 165 -4.87 18.41 -18.32
N ILE A 166 -4.62 19.13 -17.24
CA ILE A 166 -4.10 20.50 -17.28
C ILE A 166 -2.57 20.52 -17.33
N GLY A 167 -1.90 19.65 -16.56
CA GLY A 167 -0.44 19.61 -16.49
C GLY A 167 0.10 18.62 -15.48
N LYS A 168 1.43 18.62 -15.30
CA LYS A 168 2.14 17.77 -14.34
C LYS A 168 2.62 18.60 -13.15
N ALA A 169 2.42 18.10 -11.94
CA ALA A 169 3.02 18.70 -10.75
C ALA A 169 4.55 18.49 -10.79
N LEU A 170 5.32 19.57 -10.62
CA LEU A 170 6.78 19.55 -10.75
C LEU A 170 7.50 19.79 -9.42
N PHE A 171 7.00 20.70 -8.59
CA PHE A 171 7.70 21.15 -7.38
C PHE A 171 6.71 21.55 -6.28
N VAL A 172 7.01 21.16 -5.05
CA VAL A 172 6.33 21.63 -3.84
C VAL A 172 6.98 22.95 -3.43
N TYR A 173 6.38 24.06 -3.85
CA TYR A 173 6.79 25.39 -3.43
C TYR A 173 6.02 25.80 -2.18
N TRP A 174 6.74 26.17 -1.12
CA TRP A 174 6.17 26.64 0.14
C TRP A 174 5.26 25.63 0.86
N PRO A 175 5.81 24.50 1.35
CA PRO A 175 5.07 23.54 2.17
C PRO A 175 4.63 24.18 3.50
N HIS A 176 3.81 23.43 4.28
CA HIS A 176 3.23 23.91 5.54
C HIS A 176 4.27 24.67 6.39
N SER A 177 3.98 25.95 6.63
CA SER A 177 4.88 26.86 7.33
C SER A 177 4.96 26.54 8.80
N TRP A 178 6.07 26.93 9.42
CA TRP A 178 6.23 26.88 10.87
C TRP A 178 5.96 28.25 11.50
N ASP A 179 5.59 28.23 12.78
CA ASP A 179 5.41 29.45 13.57
C ASP A 179 6.72 29.91 14.24
N ARG A 180 7.80 29.16 14.02
CA ARG A 180 9.12 29.40 14.62
C ARG A 180 10.23 29.02 13.66
N VAL A 181 11.38 29.65 13.83
CA VAL A 181 12.62 29.26 13.15
C VAL A 181 13.15 27.96 13.79
N PRO A 182 13.28 26.85 13.04
CA PRO A 182 13.83 25.60 13.55
C PRO A 182 15.25 25.77 14.08
N GLY A 183 15.57 25.08 15.17
CA GLY A 183 16.90 25.13 15.80
C GLY A 183 17.18 26.40 16.60
N LEU A 184 16.49 27.52 16.33
CA LEU A 184 16.65 28.77 17.07
C LEU A 184 15.48 29.09 18.01
N GLY A 185 14.31 28.49 17.78
CA GLY A 185 13.13 28.67 18.64
C GLY A 185 12.53 30.08 18.60
N ILE A 186 13.04 30.96 17.73
CA ILE A 186 12.59 32.34 17.54
C ILE A 186 11.18 32.30 16.92
N PRO A 187 10.17 32.95 17.53
CA PRO A 187 8.84 33.04 16.96
C PRO A 187 8.86 33.89 15.69
N LEU A 188 8.46 33.29 14.58
CA LEU A 188 8.35 33.93 13.28
C LEU A 188 7.20 33.25 12.52
N PRO A 189 5.99 33.85 12.51
CA PRO A 189 4.84 33.24 11.86
C PRO A 189 5.09 33.09 10.37
N PHE A 190 4.55 32.02 9.78
CA PHE A 190 4.70 31.68 8.37
C PHE A 190 6.14 31.45 7.91
N PHE A 191 7.03 31.04 8.82
CA PHE A 191 8.41 30.70 8.44
C PHE A 191 8.39 29.53 7.43
N PRO A 192 9.03 29.68 6.26
CA PRO A 192 8.98 28.66 5.22
C PRO A 192 9.67 27.38 5.69
N ASN A 193 9.00 26.25 5.52
CA ASN A 193 9.63 24.96 5.71
C ASN A 193 10.46 24.60 4.46
N PHE A 194 11.65 25.21 4.35
CA PHE A 194 12.57 25.00 3.23
C PHE A 194 13.00 23.53 3.08
N GLY A 195 13.04 22.77 4.18
CA GLY A 195 13.44 21.35 4.16
C GLY A 195 12.47 20.45 3.41
N ASP A 196 11.19 20.83 3.35
CA ASP A 196 10.16 20.10 2.63
C ASP A 196 9.91 20.65 1.20
N MET A 197 10.60 21.71 0.79
CA MET A 197 10.58 22.14 -0.61
C MET A 197 11.34 21.12 -1.47
N ARG A 198 10.68 20.57 -2.49
CA ARG A 198 11.25 19.48 -3.29
C ARG A 198 10.59 19.33 -4.63
N LEU A 199 11.31 18.72 -5.58
CA LEU A 199 10.71 18.21 -6.79
C LEU A 199 9.69 17.11 -6.44
N VAL A 200 8.58 17.09 -7.16
CA VAL A 200 7.63 15.99 -7.12
C VAL A 200 8.28 14.82 -7.86
N ARG A 201 8.41 13.69 -7.16
CA ARG A 201 8.92 12.43 -7.73
C ARG A 201 7.78 11.59 -8.25
#